data_AF-A0A4U9CSZ9-F1
#
_entry.id   AF-A0A4U9CSZ9-F1
#
_cell.length_a   1.000
_cell.length_b   1.000
_cell.length_c   1.000
_cell.angle_alpha   90.00
_cell.angle_beta   90.00
_cell.angle_gamma   90.00
#
_symmetry.space_group_name_H-M   'P 1'
#
loop_
_entity.id
_entity.type
_entity.pdbx_description
1 polymer ?
#
loop_
_entity_poly.entity_id
_entity_poly.type
_entity_poly.pdbx_seq_one_letter_code
_entity_poly.pdbx_strand_id
1 'polypeptide(L)' 'MPYLYVPAGSYDAGRTLNVGENRWKFDLQLGGVQQLGNGFATQLSADALWYGDNDDATGIGTGRLKQDNTYQFQGWLS' A
#
# COMPACT_ATOMS: atom_id res chain seq x y z
N MET A 1 11.86 -4.81 1.78
CA MET A 1 11.92 -3.38 1.41
C MET A 1 10.84 -2.62 2.17
N PRO A 2 11.22 -1.73 3.09
CA PRO A 2 10.28 -0.83 3.77
C PRO A 2 10.08 0.47 2.98
N TYR A 3 8.85 0.97 2.90
CA TYR A 3 8.51 2.27 2.32
C TYR A 3 7.62 3.07 3.27
N LEU A 4 7.91 4.37 3.37
CA LEU A 4 7.12 5.31 4.18
C LEU A 4 6.54 6.38 3.25
N TYR A 5 5.22 6.50 3.27
CA TYR A 5 4.47 7.52 2.54
C TYR A 5 4.09 8.62 3.53
N VAL A 6 4.51 9.85 3.20
CA VAL A 6 4.28 11.03 4.05
C VAL A 6 3.18 11.91 3.46
N PRO A 7 2.38 12.61 4.29
CA PRO A 7 1.24 13.41 3.84
C PRO A 7 1.67 14.79 3.30
N ALA A 8 2.58 14.82 2.32
CA ALA A 8 3.10 16.05 1.71
C ALA A 8 2.56 16.32 0.30
N GLY A 9 1.72 15.44 -0.24
CA GLY A 9 1.09 15.61 -1.54
C GLY A 9 -0.07 16.60 -1.52
N SER A 10 -0.40 17.16 -2.69
CA SER A 10 -1.56 18.06 -2.83
C SER A 10 -2.86 17.35 -2.44
N TYR A 11 -3.56 17.93 -1.47
CA TYR A 11 -4.84 17.45 -0.98
C TYR A 11 -5.82 18.61 -0.81
N ASP A 12 -7.08 18.35 -1.13
CA ASP A 12 -8.20 19.24 -0.93
C ASP A 12 -9.37 18.43 -0.38
N ALA A 13 -9.73 18.72 0.85
CA ALA A 13 -10.77 18.05 1.59
C ALA A 13 -12.11 18.04 0.84
N GLY A 14 -12.44 19.09 0.09
CA GLY A 14 -13.69 19.22 -0.65
C GLY A 14 -13.77 18.37 -1.92
N ARG A 15 -12.65 17.78 -2.37
CA ARG A 15 -12.60 16.94 -3.57
C ARG A 15 -12.72 15.46 -3.22
N THR A 16 -13.58 14.76 -3.95
CA THR A 16 -13.73 13.30 -3.83
C THR A 16 -12.47 12.54 -4.29
N LEU A 17 -11.76 13.07 -5.30
CA LEU A 17 -10.53 12.49 -5.81
C LEU A 17 -9.36 13.45 -5.57
N ASN A 18 -8.29 12.92 -4.96
CA ASN A 18 -7.07 13.65 -4.67
C ASN A 18 -5.84 12.85 -5.11
N VAL A 19 -4.76 13.56 -5.45
CA VAL A 19 -3.45 12.94 -5.76
C VAL A 19 -2.71 12.58 -4.47
N GLY A 20 -2.72 13.46 -3.47
CA GLY A 20 -2.30 13.16 -2.11
C GLY A 20 -3.44 12.57 -1.29
N GLU A 21 -3.13 11.70 -0.34
CA GLU A 21 -4.17 11.06 0.49
C GLU A 21 -4.37 11.74 1.85
N ASN A 22 -3.52 12.72 2.20
CA ASN A 22 -3.49 13.39 3.52
C ASN A 22 -3.45 12.40 4.70
N ARG A 23 -2.66 11.35 4.56
CA ARG A 23 -2.40 10.36 5.61
C ARG A 23 -1.01 9.77 5.46
N TRP A 24 -0.51 9.23 6.57
CA TRP A 24 0.68 8.39 6.57
C TRP A 24 0.33 6.98 6.06
N LYS A 25 1.27 6.35 5.37
CA LYS A 25 1.20 4.91 5.09
C LYS A 25 2.58 4.29 5.27
N PHE A 26 2.60 3.04 5.71
CA PHE A 26 3.82 2.26 5.81
C PHE A 26 3.63 0.95 5.05
N ASP A 27 4.58 0.58 4.21
CA ASP A 27 4.56 -0.64 3.40
C ASP A 27 5.81 -1.46 3.71
N LEU A 28 5.62 -2.71 4.11
CA LEU A 28 6.69 -3.67 4.27
C LEU A 28 6.56 -4.78 3.24
N GLN A 29 7.49 -4.82 2.30
CA GLN A 29 7.54 -5.83 1.25
C GLN A 29 8.69 -6.82 1.52
N LEU A 30 8.44 -8.10 1.28
CA LEU A 30 9.41 -9.18 1.35
C LEU A 30 9.30 -9.99 0.06
N GLY A 31 10.43 -10.44 -0.49
CA GLY A 31 10.42 -11.26 -1.69
C GLY A 31 11.74 -11.93 -1.95
N GLY A 32 11.69 -13.03 -2.69
CA GLY A 32 12.85 -13.85 -3.00
C GLY A 32 12.64 -14.71 -4.24
N VAL A 33 13.74 -15.05 -4.90
CA VAL A 33 13.79 -15.94 -6.05
C VAL A 33 14.63 -17.16 -5.67
N GLN A 34 14.11 -18.36 -5.96
CA GLN A 34 14.81 -19.61 -5.73
C GLN A 34 14.80 -20.44 -7.02
N GLN A 35 15.97 -20.92 -7.42
CA GLN A 35 16.07 -21.93 -8.48
C GLN A 35 15.77 -23.31 -7.92
N LEU A 36 14.86 -24.05 -8.57
CA LEU A 36 14.47 -25.40 -8.16
C LEU A 36 15.23 -26.49 -8.94
N GLY A 37 16.02 -26.11 -9.94
CA GLY A 37 16.73 -27.03 -10.84
C GLY A 37 15.89 -27.40 -12.07
N ASN A 38 16.51 -28.08 -13.04
CA ASN A 38 15.87 -28.51 -14.30
C ASN A 38 15.26 -27.35 -15.13
N GLY A 39 15.83 -26.15 -15.01
CA GLY A 39 15.34 -24.94 -15.67
C GLY A 39 14.21 -24.21 -14.94
N PHE A 40 13.72 -24.73 -13.81
CA PHE A 40 12.66 -24.09 -13.04
C PHE A 40 13.18 -23.07 -12.03
N ALA A 41 12.47 -21.94 -11.94
CA ALA A 41 12.66 -20.93 -10.91
C ALA A 41 11.32 -20.50 -10.32
N THR A 42 11.32 -20.24 -9.01
CA THR A 42 10.16 -19.74 -8.28
C THR A 42 10.47 -18.36 -7.73
N GLN A 43 9.51 -17.46 -7.82
CA GLN A 43 9.56 -16.14 -7.19
C GLN A 43 8.38 -16.03 -6.24
N LEU A 44 8.65 -15.66 -4.99
CA LEU A 44 7.62 -15.41 -3.99
C LEU A 44 7.77 -14.00 -3.47
N SER A 45 6.64 -13.33 -3.23
CA SER A 45 6.60 -12.03 -2.57
C SER A 45 5.40 -11.92 -1.66
N ALA A 46 5.56 -11.13 -0.60
CA ALA A 46 4.53 -10.80 0.35
C ALA A 46 4.68 -9.33 0.75
N ASP A 47 3.56 -8.64 0.96
CA ASP A 47 3.56 -7.26 1.44
C ASP A 47 2.45 -7.01 2.45
N ALA A 48 2.72 -6.07 3.35
CA ALA A 48 1.80 -5.59 4.37
C ALA A 48 1.79 -4.06 4.35
N LEU A 49 0.62 -3.48 4.13
CA LEU A 49 0.40 -2.05 4.01
C LEU A 49 -0.53 -1.55 5.12
N TRP A 50 0.01 -0.67 5.95
CA TRP A 50 -0.71 0.01 7.03
C TRP A 50 -1.09 1.42 6.61
N TYR A 51 -2.31 1.82 6.97
CA TYR A 51 -2.86 3.14 6.65
C TYR A 51 -3.12 3.92 7.93
N GLY A 52 -2.67 5.18 7.97
CA GLY A 52 -3.16 6.15 8.92
C GLY A 52 -4.58 6.61 8.56
N ASP A 53 -5.25 7.21 9.52
CA ASP A 53 -6.53 7.88 9.28
C ASP A 53 -6.30 9.23 8.59
N ASN A 54 -7.26 9.64 7.75
CA ASN A 54 -7.39 11.02 7.29
C ASN A 54 -8.66 11.60 7.92
N ASP A 55 -8.50 12.54 8.85
CA ASP A 55 -9.58 13.14 9.64
C ASP A 55 -10.21 14.39 8.99
N ASP A 56 -9.92 14.66 7.70
CA ASP A 56 -10.49 15.78 6.94
C ASP A 56 -11.08 15.33 5.58
N ALA A 57 -11.61 14.11 5.54
CA ALA A 57 -12.18 13.53 4.32
C ALA A 57 -13.62 14.02 4.07
N THR A 58 -13.83 15.33 3.93
CA THR A 58 -15.17 15.93 3.81
C THR A 58 -15.81 15.69 2.43
N GLY A 59 -15.02 15.60 1.37
CA GLY A 59 -15.46 15.38 -0.02
C GLY A 59 -16.02 13.99 -0.32
N ILE A 60 -15.99 13.08 0.67
CA ILE A 60 -16.66 11.77 0.65
C ILE A 60 -17.83 11.69 1.66
N GLY A 61 -18.16 12.80 2.33
CA GLY A 61 -19.33 12.93 3.21
C GLY A 61 -19.17 12.33 4.61
N THR A 62 -18.05 11.69 4.93
CA THR A 62 -17.81 11.06 6.24
C THR A 62 -16.97 11.92 7.19
N GLY A 63 -16.22 12.90 6.65
CA GLY A 63 -15.25 13.71 7.41
C GLY A 63 -14.02 12.93 7.87
N ARG A 64 -14.07 11.60 7.86
CA ARG A 64 -12.96 10.72 8.23
C ARG A 64 -12.87 9.53 7.29
N LEU A 65 -11.68 9.29 6.74
CA LEU A 65 -11.36 8.14 5.92
C LEU A 65 -10.48 7.18 6.72
N LYS A 66 -11.00 5.96 6.92
CA LYS A 66 -10.29 4.83 7.51
C LYS A 66 -10.21 3.68 6.52
N GLN A 67 -9.14 2.91 6.60
CA GLN A 67 -8.96 1.73 5.76
C GLN A 67 -8.22 0.66 6.56
N ASP A 68 -8.70 -0.57 6.46
CA ASP A 68 -8.04 -1.72 7.06
C ASP A 68 -6.70 -2.00 6.38
N ASN A 69 -5.77 -2.58 7.14
CA ASN A 69 -4.47 -2.97 6.62
C ASN A 69 -4.64 -3.95 5.45
N THR A 70 -3.84 -3.77 4.41
CA THR A 70 -3.82 -4.66 3.24
C THR A 70 -2.67 -5.64 3.37
N TYR A 71 -2.94 -6.91 3.06
CA TYR A 71 -1.92 -7.95 2.98
C TYR A 71 -2.02 -8.61 1.62
N GLN A 72 -0.89 -8.83 0.97
CA GLN A 72 -0.84 -9.44 -0.33
C GLN A 72 0.28 -10.47 -0.39
N PHE A 73 0.02 -11.54 -1.14
CA PHE A 73 0.97 -12.61 -1.38
C PHE A 73 0.92 -12.96 -2.86
N GLN A 74 2.08 -13.07 -3.51
CA GLN A 74 2.19 -13.43 -4.92
C GLN A 74 3.25 -14.52 -5.10
N GLY A 75 2.97 -15.45 -5.99
CA GLY A 75 3.90 -16.51 -6.37
C GLY A 75 3.92 -16.69 -7.88
N TRP A 76 5.12 -16.86 -8.43
CA TRP A 76 5.36 -17.12 -9.85
C TRP A 76 6.28 -18.32 -10.03
N LEU A 77 6.02 -19.13 -11.06
CA LEU A 77 6.84 -20.27 -11.47
C LEU A 77 7.15 -20.13 -12.96
N SER A 78 8.43 -20.21 -13.32
CA SER A 78 8.94 -20.19 -14.69
C SER A 78 9.83 -21.39 -14.96
#